data_AF-A0A349KW22-F1
#
_entry.id   AF-A0A349KW22-F1
#
_cell.length_a   1.000
_cell.length_b   1.000
_cell.length_c   1.000
_cell.angle_alpha   90.00
_cell.angle_beta   90.00
_cell.angle_gamma   90.00
#
_symmetry.space_group_name_H-M   'P 1'
#
loop_
_entity.id
_entity.type
_entity.pdbx_description
1 polymer ?
#
loop_
_entity_poly.entity_id
_entity_poly.type
_entity_poly.pdbx_seq_one_letter_code
_entity_poly.pdbx_strand_id
1 'polypeptide(L)'
;MMASSLAKKLEGWGQPARPGPIARALHDLLDGQDKSTKKLRAAIQSHLAIVSNGSAATDTTADGKNEEMLSTEEAAQLMDCSRPYVAMLIDADKLAGGVTSKGGHRKVPKSSVLQWIAAMKVGKEVWAGDKDYRKAAADAGMYSIPDEVYVKAAKRGRRSAD
;
A
#
# COMPACT_ATOMS: atom_id res chain seq x y z
N MET A 1 6.27 -0.28 41.52
CA MET A 1 7.29 0.54 42.22
C MET A 1 8.31 1.25 41.32
N MET A 2 8.51 0.88 40.05
CA MET A 2 9.58 1.50 39.21
C MET A 2 9.17 2.78 38.45
N ALA A 3 7.91 2.88 38.01
CA ALA A 3 7.36 4.10 37.40
C ALA A 3 7.41 5.32 38.35
N SER A 4 7.29 5.09 39.66
CA SER A 4 7.44 6.13 40.70
C SER A 4 8.86 6.71 40.76
N SER A 5 9.90 5.96 40.38
CA SER A 5 11.28 6.49 40.41
C SER A 5 11.53 7.48 39.27
N LEU A 6 10.94 7.21 38.10
CA LEU A 6 11.04 8.06 36.93
C LEU A 6 10.21 9.33 37.12
N ALA A 7 8.99 9.19 37.66
CA ALA A 7 8.17 10.33 38.06
C ALA A 7 8.86 11.21 39.10
N LYS A 8 9.45 10.62 40.15
CA LYS A 8 10.17 11.36 41.20
C LYS A 8 11.41 12.10 40.67
N LYS A 9 12.16 11.50 39.72
CA LYS A 9 13.30 12.16 39.07
C LYS A 9 12.87 13.30 38.14
N LEU A 10 11.75 13.14 37.43
CA LEU A 10 11.21 14.17 36.53
C LEU A 10 10.60 15.34 37.30
N GLU A 11 9.94 15.08 38.43
CA GLU A 11 9.34 16.09 39.30
C GLU A 11 10.40 16.96 40.00
N GLY A 12 11.56 16.39 40.33
CA GLY A 12 12.70 17.15 40.85
C GLY A 12 13.35 18.11 39.85
N TRP A 13 13.00 18.03 38.55
CA TRP A 13 13.69 18.75 37.48
C TRP A 13 12.89 19.87 36.80
N GLY A 14 11.65 20.17 37.22
CA GLY A 14 10.91 21.37 36.79
C GLY A 14 10.83 21.58 35.27
N GLN A 15 9.70 21.26 34.64
CA GLN A 15 9.54 21.32 33.18
C GLN A 15 9.84 22.70 32.52
N PRO A 16 10.17 22.74 31.20
CA PRO A 16 10.05 21.68 30.20
C PRO A 16 11.36 20.92 29.96
N ALA A 17 11.24 19.60 29.93
CA ALA A 17 12.36 18.69 29.89
C ALA A 17 13.14 18.80 28.57
N ARG A 18 14.34 19.38 28.64
CA ARG A 18 15.30 19.35 27.54
C ARG A 18 15.65 17.88 27.23
N PRO A 19 15.90 17.50 25.96
CA PRO A 19 16.11 16.10 25.57
C PRO A 19 17.35 15.46 26.21
N GLY A 20 18.38 16.25 26.53
CA GLY A 20 19.62 15.79 27.17
C GLY A 20 19.44 15.15 28.55
N PRO A 21 18.82 15.83 29.55
CA PRO A 21 18.61 15.25 30.87
C PRO A 21 17.70 14.01 30.85
N ILE A 22 16.70 13.95 29.96
CA ILE A 22 15.85 12.76 29.79
C ILE A 22 16.69 11.57 29.30
N ALA A 23 17.54 11.77 28.30
CA ALA A 23 18.40 10.71 27.77
C ALA A 23 19.36 10.17 28.83
N ARG A 24 19.94 11.04 29.66
CA ARG A 24 20.79 10.62 30.79
C ARG A 24 20.02 9.83 31.85
N ALA A 25 18.84 10.30 32.25
CA ALA A 25 18.03 9.59 33.24
C ALA A 25 17.56 8.21 32.73
N LEU A 26 17.26 8.10 31.44
CA LEU A 26 16.94 6.83 30.80
C LEU A 26 18.16 5.92 30.73
N HIS A 27 19.34 6.47 30.41
CA HIS A 27 20.59 5.72 30.40
C HIS A 27 20.92 5.15 31.79
N ASP A 28 20.86 5.97 32.84
CA ASP A 28 21.11 5.53 34.22
C ASP A 28 20.10 4.46 34.67
N LEU A 29 18.84 4.57 34.23
CA LEU A 29 17.81 3.56 34.51
C LEU A 29 18.09 2.24 33.79
N LEU A 30 18.65 2.31 32.58
CA LEU A 30 18.96 1.14 31.76
C LEU A 30 20.34 0.54 32.04
N ASP A 31 21.23 1.25 32.72
CA ASP A 31 22.59 0.78 33.05
C ASP A 31 22.65 -0.08 34.32
N GLY A 32 21.60 -0.05 35.15
CA GLY A 32 21.50 -0.89 36.34
C GLY A 32 21.69 -2.39 36.05
N GLN A 33 22.39 -3.11 36.94
CA GLN A 33 22.70 -4.55 36.83
C GLN A 33 21.59 -5.49 37.31
N ASP A 34 20.45 -4.95 37.75
CA ASP A 34 19.34 -5.71 38.33
C ASP A 34 18.59 -6.63 37.35
N LYS A 35 17.91 -7.65 37.88
CA LYS A 35 17.07 -8.55 37.05
C LYS A 35 15.91 -7.81 36.37
N SER A 36 15.41 -6.74 36.98
CA SER A 36 14.34 -5.88 36.44
C SER A 36 14.83 -5.02 35.27
N THR A 37 16.03 -4.45 35.36
CA THR A 37 16.64 -3.64 34.30
C THR A 37 17.04 -4.50 33.10
N LYS A 38 17.52 -5.73 33.32
CA LYS A 38 17.76 -6.72 32.24
C LYS A 38 16.50 -7.04 31.44
N LYS A 39 15.36 -7.27 32.12
CA LYS A 39 14.06 -7.49 31.46
C LYS A 39 13.59 -6.27 30.69
N LEU A 40 13.76 -5.07 31.25
CA LEU A 40 13.41 -3.83 30.57
C LEU A 40 14.28 -3.60 29.32
N ARG A 41 15.59 -3.87 29.41
CA ARG A 41 16.52 -3.80 28.28
C ARG A 41 16.11 -4.77 27.17
N ALA A 42 15.79 -6.01 27.52
CA ALA A 42 15.29 -7.00 26.56
C ALA A 42 13.97 -6.56 25.91
N ALA A 43 13.02 -6.02 26.69
CA ALA A 43 11.74 -5.52 26.16
C ALA A 43 11.92 -4.32 25.21
N ILE A 44 12.82 -3.39 25.56
CA ILE A 44 13.14 -2.23 24.70
C ILE A 44 13.91 -2.66 23.46
N GLN A 45 14.83 -3.63 23.56
CA GLN A 45 15.51 -4.21 22.41
C GLN A 45 14.52 -4.89 21.46
N SER A 46 13.57 -5.67 21.99
CA SER A 46 12.49 -6.25 21.18
C SER A 46 11.60 -5.19 20.55
N HIS A 47 11.23 -4.15 21.29
CA HIS A 47 10.42 -3.05 20.75
C HIS A 47 11.18 -2.24 19.69
N LEU A 48 12.47 -1.95 19.89
CA LEU A 48 13.33 -1.30 18.90
C LEU A 48 13.54 -2.19 17.69
N ALA A 49 13.63 -3.51 17.84
CA ALA A 49 13.66 -4.44 16.72
C ALA A 49 12.33 -4.40 15.93
N ILE A 50 11.19 -4.35 16.63
CA ILE A 50 9.87 -4.23 15.99
C ILE A 50 9.72 -2.87 15.29
N VAL A 51 10.15 -1.78 15.91
CA VAL A 51 10.05 -0.43 15.34
C VAL A 51 11.08 -0.20 14.24
N SER A 52 12.30 -0.73 14.35
CA SER A 52 13.27 -0.68 13.23
C SER A 52 12.80 -1.53 12.06
N ASN A 53 12.21 -2.70 12.30
CA ASN A 53 11.58 -3.50 11.24
C ASN A 53 10.30 -2.83 10.69
N GLY A 54 9.52 -2.17 11.53
CA GLY A 54 8.31 -1.45 11.13
C GLY A 54 8.59 -0.11 10.45
N SER A 55 9.70 0.53 10.76
CA SER A 55 10.20 1.73 10.06
C SER A 55 10.99 1.36 8.80
N ALA A 56 11.41 0.10 8.68
CA ALA A 56 11.82 -0.53 7.43
C ALA A 56 10.63 -1.12 6.63
N ALA A 57 9.38 -0.95 7.09
CA ALA A 57 8.21 -1.34 6.31
C ALA A 57 7.92 -0.39 5.12
N THR A 58 8.78 0.60 4.89
CA THR A 58 8.85 1.35 3.62
C THR A 58 9.92 0.84 2.66
N ASP A 59 10.74 -0.15 3.02
CA ASP A 59 11.67 -0.79 2.07
C ASP A 59 11.89 -2.27 2.40
N THR A 60 11.14 -3.10 1.68
CA THR A 60 11.54 -4.38 1.10
C THR A 60 12.88 -4.97 1.60
N THR A 61 12.84 -5.93 2.51
CA THR A 61 13.74 -7.11 2.52
C THR A 61 13.14 -8.19 3.43
N ALA A 62 12.68 -9.29 2.86
CA ALA A 62 13.46 -10.51 2.75
C ALA A 62 13.80 -11.13 4.12
N ASP A 63 12.80 -11.71 4.80
CA ASP A 63 13.06 -12.98 5.49
C ASP A 63 13.18 -14.02 4.37
N GLY A 64 14.32 -14.73 4.31
CA GLY A 64 14.66 -15.75 3.31
C GLY A 64 13.81 -17.01 3.42
N LYS A 65 12.49 -16.86 3.50
CA LYS A 65 11.49 -17.92 3.47
C LYS A 65 10.72 -17.81 2.17
N ASN A 66 11.29 -18.42 1.13
CA ASN A 66 10.56 -19.03 0.02
C ASN A 66 9.26 -18.30 -0.33
N GLU A 67 9.40 -17.05 -0.80
CA GLU A 67 8.24 -16.24 -1.12
C GLU A 67 7.42 -16.97 -2.19
N GLU A 68 6.17 -17.27 -1.86
CA GLU A 68 5.31 -18.10 -2.68
C GLU A 68 5.12 -17.45 -4.06
N MET A 69 5.73 -18.05 -5.08
CA MET A 69 5.66 -17.59 -6.46
C MET A 69 4.42 -18.16 -7.13
N LEU A 70 3.47 -17.29 -7.44
CA LEU A 70 2.23 -17.65 -8.14
C LEU A 70 2.46 -17.69 -9.64
N SER A 71 1.81 -18.64 -10.30
CA SER A 71 1.59 -18.62 -11.74
C SER A 71 0.63 -17.49 -12.13
N THR A 72 0.64 -17.12 -13.41
CA THR A 72 -0.36 -16.16 -13.95
C THR A 72 -1.80 -16.61 -13.73
N GLU A 73 -2.05 -17.91 -13.62
CA GLU A 73 -3.40 -18.44 -13.39
C GLU A 73 -3.85 -18.26 -11.96
N GLU A 74 -3.00 -18.61 -10.99
CA GLU A 74 -3.28 -18.41 -9.57
C GLU A 74 -3.39 -16.92 -9.22
N ALA A 75 -2.53 -16.08 -9.79
CA ALA A 75 -2.61 -14.63 -9.61
C ALA A 75 -3.91 -14.05 -10.21
N ALA A 76 -4.34 -14.54 -11.38
CA ALA A 76 -5.58 -14.10 -12.01
C ALA A 76 -6.82 -14.44 -11.17
N GLN A 77 -6.84 -15.64 -10.57
CA GLN A 77 -7.89 -16.05 -9.64
C GLN A 77 -7.92 -15.16 -8.39
N LEU A 78 -6.74 -14.86 -7.81
CA LEU A 78 -6.63 -14.02 -6.62
C LEU A 78 -7.09 -12.57 -6.88
N MET A 79 -6.78 -12.06 -8.07
CA MET A 79 -7.14 -10.72 -8.53
C MET A 79 -8.57 -10.61 -9.10
N ASP A 80 -9.29 -11.73 -9.23
CA ASP A 80 -10.59 -11.81 -9.91
C ASP A 80 -10.57 -11.16 -11.31
N CYS A 81 -9.55 -11.52 -12.10
CA CYS A 81 -9.32 -10.94 -13.42
C CYS A 81 -8.86 -11.99 -14.45
N SER A 82 -8.65 -11.57 -15.69
CA SER A 82 -8.24 -12.49 -16.75
C SER A 82 -6.73 -12.78 -16.72
N ARG A 83 -6.35 -14.02 -17.06
CA ARG A 83 -4.94 -14.44 -17.23
C ARG A 83 -4.11 -13.52 -18.15
N PRO A 84 -4.59 -13.11 -19.35
CA PRO A 84 -3.84 -12.20 -20.21
C PRO A 84 -3.66 -10.82 -19.58
N TYR A 85 -4.59 -10.37 -18.74
CA TYR A 85 -4.44 -9.11 -18.01
C TYR A 85 -3.30 -9.19 -16.99
N VAL A 86 -3.19 -10.28 -16.24
CA VAL A 86 -2.05 -10.49 -15.34
C VAL A 86 -0.72 -10.54 -16.10
N ALA A 87 -0.67 -11.25 -17.24
CA ALA A 87 0.53 -11.28 -18.07
C ALA A 87 0.93 -9.88 -18.54
N MET A 88 -0.03 -9.07 -18.99
CA MET A 88 0.18 -7.67 -19.34
C MET A 88 0.70 -6.84 -18.17
N LEU A 89 0.21 -7.06 -16.94
CA LEU A 89 0.70 -6.35 -15.75
C LEU A 89 2.14 -6.73 -15.39
N ILE A 90 2.52 -7.99 -15.57
CA ILE A 90 3.90 -8.46 -15.39
C ILE A 90 4.81 -7.84 -16.47
N ASP A 91 4.39 -7.88 -17.73
CA ASP A 91 5.15 -7.32 -18.84
C ASP A 91 5.31 -5.78 -18.74
N ALA A 92 4.34 -5.12 -18.10
CA ALA A 92 4.37 -3.68 -17.81
C ALA A 92 5.08 -3.33 -16.48
N ASP A 93 5.71 -4.30 -15.82
CA ASP A 93 6.40 -4.15 -14.53
C ASP A 93 5.54 -3.51 -13.41
N LYS A 94 4.22 -3.72 -13.48
CA LYS A 94 3.26 -3.22 -12.48
C LYS A 94 3.16 -4.14 -11.27
N LEU A 95 3.55 -5.40 -11.44
CA LEU A 95 3.65 -6.38 -10.37
C LEU A 95 5.14 -6.60 -10.07
N ALA A 96 5.62 -5.95 -9.02
CA ALA A 96 7.01 -6.03 -8.57
C ALA A 96 7.47 -7.49 -8.38
N GLY A 97 8.70 -7.77 -8.80
CA GLY A 97 9.30 -9.11 -8.70
C GLY A 97 8.74 -10.14 -9.69
N GLY A 98 8.00 -9.70 -10.72
CA GLY A 98 7.57 -10.57 -11.82
C GLY A 98 8.77 -11.13 -12.59
N VAL A 99 8.79 -12.45 -12.80
CA VAL A 99 9.87 -13.13 -13.54
C VAL A 99 9.28 -13.95 -14.67
N THR A 100 9.92 -13.85 -15.84
CA THR A 100 9.63 -14.70 -17.00
C THR A 100 10.70 -15.78 -17.10
N SER A 101 10.29 -17.04 -17.05
CA SER A 101 11.18 -18.19 -17.27
C SER A 101 11.61 -18.25 -18.75
N LYS A 102 12.71 -18.97 -19.02
CA LYS A 102 13.19 -19.23 -20.40
C LYS A 102 12.13 -19.84 -21.33
N GLY A 103 11.13 -20.54 -20.77
CA GLY A 103 10.01 -21.14 -21.50
C GLY A 103 8.80 -20.21 -21.70
N GLY A 104 8.90 -18.93 -21.33
CA GLY A 104 7.80 -17.96 -21.47
C GLY A 104 6.73 -18.02 -20.38
N HIS A 105 6.85 -18.95 -19.41
CA HIS A 105 5.99 -18.94 -18.24
C HIS A 105 6.37 -17.80 -17.31
N ARG A 106 5.37 -17.01 -16.91
CA ARG A 106 5.54 -15.89 -15.99
C ARG A 106 5.14 -16.31 -14.58
N LYS A 107 5.90 -15.86 -13.59
CA LYS A 107 5.60 -16.03 -12.18
C LYS A 107 5.69 -14.69 -11.46
N VAL A 108 4.91 -14.53 -10.41
CA VAL A 108 4.84 -13.30 -9.62
C VAL A 108 4.77 -13.63 -8.14
N PRO A 109 5.45 -12.87 -7.26
CA PRO A 109 5.33 -13.04 -5.82
C PRO A 109 3.89 -12.79 -5.36
N LYS A 110 3.37 -13.63 -4.46
CA LYS A 110 2.05 -13.45 -3.86
C LYS A 110 1.88 -12.09 -3.16
N SER A 111 2.94 -11.59 -2.51
CA SER A 111 2.95 -10.28 -1.85
C SER A 111 2.63 -9.13 -2.82
N SER A 112 3.27 -9.15 -3.98
CA SER A 112 3.09 -8.17 -5.05
C SER A 112 1.65 -8.14 -5.56
N VAL A 113 1.04 -9.31 -5.75
CA VAL A 113 -0.37 -9.44 -6.13
C VAL A 113 -1.30 -8.86 -5.05
N LEU A 114 -1.05 -9.15 -3.77
CA LEU A 114 -1.84 -8.63 -2.67
C LEU A 114 -1.73 -7.11 -2.53
N GLN A 115 -0.52 -6.55 -2.69
CA GLN A 115 -0.29 -5.11 -2.69
C GLN A 115 -1.04 -4.43 -3.83
N TRP A 116 -1.01 -5.01 -5.02
CA TRP A 116 -1.76 -4.51 -6.17
C TRP A 116 -3.27 -4.46 -5.91
N ILE A 117 -3.83 -5.52 -5.32
CA ILE A 117 -5.25 -5.57 -4.95
C ILE A 117 -5.59 -4.49 -3.93
N ALA A 118 -4.73 -4.28 -2.92
CA ALA A 118 -4.93 -3.24 -1.92
C ALA A 118 -4.93 -1.84 -2.57
N ALA A 119 -3.97 -1.55 -3.44
CA ALA A 119 -3.88 -0.29 -4.17
C ALA A 119 -5.09 -0.07 -5.09
N MET A 120 -5.54 -1.12 -5.80
CA MET A 120 -6.72 -1.04 -6.67
C MET A 120 -8.02 -0.82 -5.90
N LYS A 121 -8.18 -1.39 -4.69
CA LYS A 121 -9.39 -1.15 -3.88
C LYS A 121 -9.49 0.33 -3.46
N VAL A 122 -8.38 0.90 -3.00
CA VAL A 122 -8.30 2.33 -2.68
C VAL A 122 -8.59 3.19 -3.92
N GLY A 123 -7.97 2.85 -5.06
CA GLY A 123 -8.22 3.54 -6.33
C GLY A 123 -9.66 3.41 -6.83
N LYS A 124 -10.29 2.24 -6.69
CA LYS A 124 -11.68 2.00 -7.14
C LYS A 124 -12.69 2.78 -6.30
N GLU A 125 -12.45 2.99 -5.01
CA GLU A 125 -13.27 3.88 -4.19
C GLU A 125 -13.17 5.34 -4.65
N VAL A 126 -11.96 5.78 -5.02
CA VAL A 126 -11.74 7.14 -5.57
C VAL A 126 -12.40 7.31 -6.94
N TRP A 127 -12.29 6.33 -7.84
CA TRP A 127 -12.85 6.39 -9.20
C TRP A 127 -14.36 6.10 -9.25
N ALA A 128 -14.90 5.35 -8.28
CA ALA A 128 -16.34 5.16 -8.14
C ALA A 128 -17.08 6.45 -7.72
N GLY A 129 -16.34 7.45 -7.21
CA GLY A 129 -16.82 8.81 -7.00
C GLY A 129 -16.92 9.63 -8.29
N ASP A 130 -16.18 9.27 -9.34
CA ASP A 130 -16.15 9.98 -10.62
C ASP A 130 -17.22 9.44 -11.60
N LYS A 131 -18.48 9.36 -11.14
CA LYS A 131 -19.62 9.02 -12.01
C LYS A 131 -20.13 10.22 -12.81
N ASP A 132 -19.39 11.33 -12.79
CA ASP A 132 -19.75 12.59 -13.42
C ASP A 132 -19.43 12.61 -14.92
N TYR A 133 -18.98 11.51 -15.54
CA TYR A 133 -18.72 11.48 -16.99
C TYR A 133 -19.93 11.89 -17.83
N ARG A 134 -21.14 11.50 -17.44
CA ARG A 134 -22.36 11.89 -18.15
C ARG A 134 -22.67 13.38 -17.99
N LYS A 135 -22.36 13.93 -16.82
CA LYS A 135 -22.53 15.34 -16.50
C LYS A 135 -21.49 16.18 -17.24
N ALA A 136 -20.22 15.76 -17.23
CA ALA A 136 -19.15 16.37 -18.01
C ALA A 136 -19.43 16.35 -19.52
N ALA A 137 -19.98 15.25 -20.06
CA ALA A 137 -20.41 15.18 -21.46
C ALA A 137 -21.59 16.11 -21.76
N ALA A 138 -22.54 16.26 -20.82
CA ALA A 138 -23.64 17.21 -20.96
C ALA A 138 -23.16 18.67 -20.88
N ASP A 139 -22.27 18.99 -19.95
CA ASP A 139 -21.64 20.31 -19.78
C ASP A 139 -20.79 20.69 -21.01
N ALA A 140 -20.14 19.70 -21.64
CA ALA A 140 -19.43 19.86 -22.91
C ALA A 140 -20.37 20.01 -24.13
N GLY A 141 -21.69 20.01 -23.94
CA GLY A 141 -22.68 20.20 -24.99
C GLY A 141 -22.89 18.99 -25.90
N MET A 142 -22.34 17.81 -25.55
CA MET A 142 -22.39 16.59 -26.38
C MET A 142 -23.82 16.12 -26.69
N TYR A 143 -24.79 16.49 -25.85
CA TYR A 143 -26.21 16.15 -26.01
C TYR A 143 -27.07 17.32 -26.52
N SER A 144 -26.51 18.52 -26.72
CA SER A 144 -27.22 19.65 -27.35
C SER A 144 -27.11 19.58 -28.87
N ILE A 145 -27.59 18.49 -29.46
CA ILE A 145 -27.69 18.35 -30.91
C ILE A 145 -29.10 18.80 -31.31
N PRO A 146 -29.25 19.84 -32.16
CA PRO A 146 -30.55 20.25 -32.67
C PRO A 146 -31.27 19.10 -33.41
N ASP A 147 -32.56 18.93 -33.17
CA ASP A 147 -33.38 17.83 -33.72
C ASP A 147 -33.29 17.74 -35.25
N GLU A 148 -33.15 18.87 -35.93
CA GLU A 148 -33.00 18.97 -37.39
C GLU A 148 -31.74 18.26 -37.90
N VAL A 149 -30.64 18.32 -37.14
CA VAL A 149 -29.37 17.65 -37.46
C VAL A 149 -29.49 16.14 -37.25
N TYR A 150 -30.18 15.72 -36.19
CA TYR A 150 -30.45 14.32 -35.90
C TYR A 150 -31.31 13.67 -36.99
N VAL A 151 -32.41 14.30 -37.38
CA VAL A 151 -33.31 13.81 -38.44
C VAL A 151 -32.58 13.70 -39.79
N LYS A 152 -31.70 14.66 -40.12
CA LYS A 152 -30.90 14.63 -41.35
C LYS A 152 -29.87 13.50 -41.36
N ALA A 153 -29.23 13.21 -40.22
CA ALA A 153 -28.29 12.10 -40.07
C ALA A 153 -28.99 10.74 -40.17
N ALA A 154 -30.12 10.56 -39.48
CA ALA A 154 -30.92 9.33 -39.53
C ALA A 154 -31.45 9.03 -40.95
N LYS A 155 -31.83 10.07 -41.70
CA LYS A 155 -32.29 9.94 -43.09
C LYS A 155 -31.17 9.59 -44.07
N ARG A 156 -29.91 9.96 -43.79
CA ARG A 156 -28.74 9.56 -44.61
C ARG A 156 -28.36 8.09 -44.39
N GLY A 157 -28.39 7.59 -43.15
CA GLY A 157 -28.07 6.18 -42.86
C GLY A 157 -29.02 5.18 -43.52
N ARG A 158 -30.29 5.57 -43.72
CA ARG A 158 -31.32 4.72 -44.37
C ARG A 158 -31.22 4.64 -45.90
N ARG A 159 -30.40 5.50 -46.53
CA ARG A 159 -30.23 5.57 -48.00
C ARG A 159 -28.97 4.88 -48.50
N SER A 160 -28.12 4.38 -47.60
CA SER A 160 -26.86 3.71 -47.92
C SER A 160 -26.94 2.19 -47.78
N ALA A 161 -28.14 1.64 -47.55
CA ALA A 161 -28.40 0.22 -47.31
C ALA A 161 -29.29 -0.39 -48.40
N ASP A 162 -29.24 0.17 -49.61
CA ASP A 162 -29.88 -0.32 -50.83
C ASP A 162 -28.83 -0.34 -51.96
#